data_AF-M0AU70-F1
#
_entry.id   AF-M0AU70-F1
#
_cell.length_a   1.000
_cell.length_b   1.000
_cell.length_c   1.000
_cell.angle_alpha   90.00
_cell.angle_beta   90.00
_cell.angle_gamma   90.00
#
_symmetry.space_group_name_H-M   'P 1'
#
loop_
_entity.id
_entity.type
_entity.pdbx_description
1 polymer ?
#
loop_
_entity_poly.entity_id
_entity_poly.type
_entity_poly.pdbx_seq_one_letter_code
_entity_poly.pdbx_strand_id
1 'polypeptide(L)'
;MVDPSAECGYPLASQLELRDSIAAQFETVPVLTIANKVDRAEAWDESLLDELNADYEMSVETGENVETVLEAAVEAIDFEPELPFDG
;
A
#
# COMPACT_ATOMS: atom_id res chain seq x y z
N MET A 1 2.33 -2.79 2.34
CA MET A 1 0.96 -3.26 2.65
C MET A 1 0.64 -2.88 4.07
N VAL A 2 -0.58 -2.41 4.31
CA VAL A 2 -1.10 -2.06 5.63
C VAL A 2 -2.35 -2.91 5.92
N ASP A 3 -2.60 -3.17 7.19
CA ASP A 3 -3.79 -3.84 7.70
C ASP A 3 -4.59 -2.83 8.54
N PRO A 4 -5.56 -2.11 7.94
CA PRO A 4 -6.32 -1.09 8.66
C PRO A 4 -7.20 -1.65 9.79
N SER A 5 -7.43 -2.97 9.85
CA SER A 5 -8.16 -3.60 10.96
C SER A 5 -7.34 -3.73 12.24
N ALA A 6 -6.02 -3.46 12.19
CA ALA A 6 -5.06 -3.56 13.29
C ALA A 6 -4.90 -4.97 13.91
N GLU A 7 -5.52 -6.00 13.33
CA GLU A 7 -5.41 -7.39 13.79
C GLU A 7 -4.00 -7.98 13.60
N CYS A 8 -3.15 -7.33 12.80
CA CYS A 8 -1.72 -7.64 12.70
C CYS A 8 -0.93 -7.34 14.00
N GLY A 9 -1.57 -6.73 15.00
CA GLY A 9 -0.98 -6.40 16.30
C GLY A 9 -0.43 -4.98 16.41
N TYR A 10 -0.64 -4.14 15.38
CA TYR A 10 -0.19 -2.75 15.34
C TYR A 10 -1.34 -1.81 14.95
N PRO A 11 -1.55 -0.69 15.67
CA PRO A 11 -2.52 0.33 15.26
C PRO A 11 -2.21 0.89 13.87
N LEU A 12 -3.24 1.30 13.12
CA LEU A 12 -3.08 1.85 11.77
C LEU A 12 -2.10 3.03 11.75
N ALA A 13 -2.17 3.96 12.70
CA ALA A 13 -1.25 5.09 12.79
C ALA A 13 0.24 4.68 12.76
N SER A 14 0.62 3.62 13.48
CA SER A 14 2.01 3.11 13.48
C SER A 14 2.40 2.47 12.16
N GLN A 15 1.44 1.84 11.47
CA GLN A 15 1.67 1.27 10.15
C GLN A 15 1.88 2.37 9.09
N LEU A 16 1.10 3.46 9.16
CA LEU A 16 1.24 4.62 8.28
C LEU A 16 2.58 5.35 8.52
N GLU A 17 2.97 5.54 9.79
CA GLU A 17 4.29 6.11 10.12
C GLU A 17 5.44 5.28 9.53
N LEU A 18 5.36 3.95 9.63
CA LEU A 18 6.36 3.06 9.03
C LEU A 18 6.32 3.11 7.50
N ARG A 19 5.13 3.10 6.89
CA ARG A 19 4.95 3.23 5.44
C ARG A 19 5.64 4.49 4.92
N ASP A 20 5.40 5.63 5.55
CA ASP A 20 5.95 6.92 5.12
C ASP A 20 7.48 6.96 5.27
N SER A 21 8.00 6.39 6.37
CA SER A 21 9.45 6.23 6.59
C SER A 21 10.13 5.32 5.56
N ILE A 22 9.44 4.26 5.12
CA ILE A 22 9.94 3.38 4.06
C ILE A 22 9.86 4.10 2.72
N ALA A 23 8.73 4.71 2.38
CA ALA A 23 8.53 5.41 1.11
C ALA A 23 9.57 6.52 0.89
N ALA A 24 9.94 7.24 1.95
CA ALA A 24 11.00 8.26 1.91
C ALA A 24 12.39 7.70 1.54
N GLN A 25 12.63 6.40 1.64
CA GLN A 25 13.88 5.76 1.23
C GLN A 25 13.91 5.40 -0.27
N PHE A 26 12.77 5.46 -0.96
CA PHE A 26 12.61 5.07 -2.37
C PHE A 26 12.22 6.27 -3.23
N GLU A 27 13.08 7.28 -3.32
CA GLU A 27 12.78 8.53 -4.04
C GLU A 27 12.53 8.36 -5.55
N THR A 28 13.18 7.36 -6.17
CA THR A 28 13.12 7.13 -7.63
C THR A 28 12.36 5.87 -8.03
N VAL A 29 11.83 5.13 -7.06
CA VAL A 29 11.14 3.85 -7.32
C VAL A 29 9.71 3.96 -6.81
N PRO A 30 8.69 3.60 -7.61
CA PRO A 30 7.31 3.65 -7.16
C PRO A 30 7.07 2.72 -5.96
N VAL A 31 6.43 3.23 -4.92
CA VAL A 31 6.01 2.47 -3.74
C VAL A 31 4.49 2.42 -3.70
N LEU A 32 3.92 1.25 -3.95
CA LEU A 32 2.48 1.03 -3.89
C LEU A 32 2.02 0.72 -2.46
N THR A 33 0.99 1.43 -2.01
CA THR A 33 0.31 1.23 -0.73
C THR A 33 -0.96 0.43 -0.92
N ILE A 34 -0.94 -0.81 -0.43
CA ILE A 34 -2.10 -1.70 -0.50
C ILE A 34 -2.72 -1.87 0.89
N ALA A 35 -4.00 -1.54 1.04
CA ALA A 35 -4.81 -1.82 2.22
C ALA A 35 -5.39 -3.23 2.12
N ASN A 36 -4.96 -4.14 2.99
CA ASN A 36 -5.46 -5.52 3.01
C ASN A 36 -6.57 -5.68 4.04
N LYS A 37 -7.32 -6.79 3.95
CA LYS A 37 -8.49 -7.12 4.76
C LYS A 37 -9.67 -6.18 4.54
N VAL A 38 -9.97 -5.86 3.29
CA VAL A 38 -11.21 -5.14 2.94
C VAL A 38 -12.47 -5.91 3.35
N ASP A 39 -12.38 -7.24 3.54
CA ASP A 39 -13.44 -8.07 4.13
C ASP A 39 -13.77 -7.73 5.59
N ARG A 40 -12.96 -6.87 6.22
CA ARG A 40 -13.10 -6.34 7.59
C ARG A 40 -13.14 -4.81 7.63
N ALA A 41 -13.55 -4.17 6.54
CA ALA A 41 -13.57 -2.70 6.45
C ALA A 41 -14.38 -2.02 7.58
N GLU A 42 -15.37 -2.71 8.15
CA GLU A 42 -16.14 -2.23 9.29
C GLU A 42 -15.33 -2.04 10.59
N ALA A 43 -14.15 -2.66 10.67
CA ALA A 43 -13.24 -2.55 11.82
C ALA A 43 -12.14 -1.48 11.61
N TRP A 44 -12.12 -0.81 10.46
CA TRP A 44 -11.08 0.17 10.14
C TRP A 44 -11.28 1.45 10.96
N ASP A 45 -10.17 2.08 11.32
CA ASP A 45 -10.21 3.39 11.98
C ASP A 45 -10.63 4.47 10.99
N GLU A 46 -11.91 4.82 11.01
CA GLU A 46 -12.51 5.85 10.14
C GLU A 46 -11.77 7.20 10.22
N SER A 47 -11.13 7.51 11.35
CA SER A 47 -10.42 8.77 11.53
C SER A 47 -9.09 8.86 10.78
N LEU A 48 -8.63 7.73 10.22
CA LEU A 48 -7.35 7.61 9.53
C LEU A 48 -7.48 7.19 8.06
N LEU A 49 -8.71 7.11 7.53
CA LEU A 49 -8.93 6.68 6.14
C LEU A 49 -8.42 7.69 5.12
N ASP A 50 -8.48 8.98 5.44
CA ASP A 50 -7.92 10.03 4.57
C ASP A 50 -6.38 9.91 4.53
N GLU A 51 -5.71 9.61 5.65
CA GLU A 51 -4.26 9.38 5.70
C GLU A 51 -3.83 8.02 5.13
N LEU A 52 -4.73 7.03 5.13
CA LEU A 52 -4.49 5.72 4.56
C LEU A 52 -4.17 5.82 3.06
N ASN A 53 -4.95 6.61 2.31
CA ASN A 53 -4.72 6.93 0.89
C ASN A 53 -4.11 5.75 0.10
N ALA A 54 -4.74 4.58 0.21
CA ALA A 54 -4.24 3.36 -0.41
C ALA A 54 -4.46 3.40 -1.93
N ASP A 55 -3.48 2.94 -2.70
CA ASP A 55 -3.59 2.81 -4.15
C ASP A 55 -4.60 1.71 -4.52
N TYR A 56 -4.63 0.64 -3.72
CA TYR A 56 -5.58 -0.46 -3.87
C TYR A 56 -6.01 -1.00 -2.50
N GLU A 57 -7.24 -1.50 -2.47
CA GLU A 57 -7.78 -2.29 -1.37
C GLU A 57 -7.90 -3.75 -1.82
N MET A 58 -7.60 -4.71 -0.96
CA MET A 58 -7.76 -6.13 -1.28
C MET A 58 -8.10 -6.97 -0.05
N SER A 59 -8.50 -8.22 -0.28
CA SER A 59 -8.60 -9.22 0.78
C SER A 59 -7.96 -10.52 0.31
N VAL A 60 -6.81 -10.85 0.91
CA VAL A 60 -6.13 -12.13 0.67
C VAL A 60 -6.99 -13.32 1.12
N GLU A 61 -7.81 -13.16 2.17
CA GLU A 61 -8.68 -14.22 2.68
C GLU A 61 -9.77 -14.59 1.68
N THR A 62 -10.38 -13.60 1.03
CA THR A 62 -11.50 -13.82 0.09
C THR A 62 -11.04 -13.90 -1.37
N GLY A 63 -9.80 -13.51 -1.66
CA GLY A 63 -9.27 -13.34 -3.01
C GLY A 63 -9.71 -12.03 -3.68
N GLU A 64 -10.45 -11.17 -2.98
CA GLU A 64 -10.92 -9.91 -3.55
C GLU A 64 -9.76 -9.00 -3.96
N ASN A 65 -9.75 -8.60 -5.23
CA ASN A 65 -8.82 -7.66 -5.86
C ASN A 65 -7.34 -8.09 -5.88
N VAL A 66 -7.02 -9.35 -5.55
CA VAL A 66 -5.64 -9.85 -5.48
C VAL A 66 -4.97 -9.85 -6.85
N GLU A 67 -5.68 -10.32 -7.89
CA GLU A 67 -5.16 -10.33 -9.26
C GLU A 67 -4.88 -8.93 -9.80
N THR A 68 -5.75 -7.96 -9.50
CA THR A 68 -5.56 -6.56 -9.90
C THR A 68 -4.34 -5.94 -9.22
N VAL A 69 -4.15 -6.18 -7.92
CA VAL A 69 -2.95 -5.72 -7.21
C VAL A 69 -1.67 -6.36 -7.78
N LEU A 70 -1.73 -7.64 -8.14
CA LEU A 70 -0.62 -8.34 -8.79
C LEU A 70 -0.27 -7.70 -10.13
N GLU A 71 -1.27 -7.43 -10.98
CA GLU A 71 -1.07 -6.76 -12.27
C GLU A 71 -0.45 -5.37 -12.08
N ALA A 72 -0.97 -4.56 -11.14
CA ALA A 72 -0.42 -3.24 -10.83
C ALA A 72 1.05 -3.30 -10.35
N ALA A 73 1.40 -4.31 -9.54
CA ALA A 73 2.78 -4.51 -9.11
C ALA A 73 3.70 -4.93 -10.27
N VAL A 74 3.20 -5.73 -11.22
CA VAL A 74 3.93 -6.10 -12.44
C VAL A 74 4.13 -4.90 -13.36
N GLU A 75 3.13 -4.03 -13.50
CA GLU A 75 3.26 -2.80 -14.29
C GLU A 75 4.24 -1.81 -13.64
N ALA A 76 4.25 -1.71 -12.31
CA ALA A 76 5.17 -0.82 -11.59
C ALA A 76 6.65 -1.22 -11.72
N ILE A 77 6.96 -2.49 -11.97
CA ILE A 77 8.35 -2.95 -12.20
C ILE A 77 8.82 -2.80 -13.64
N ASP A 78 7.90 -2.57 -14.60
CA ASP A 78 8.24 -2.15 -15.97
C ASP A 78 8.65 -0.66 -16.03
N PHE A 79 8.86 -0.04 -14.87
CA PHE A 79 9.37 1.31 -14.73
C PHE A 79 10.83 1.40 -15.18
N GLU A 80 11.06 2.14 -16.27
CA GLU A 80 12.39 2.49 -16.76
C GLU A 80 12.83 3.86 -16.16
N PRO A 81 13.84 3.90 -15.26
CA PRO A 81 14.25 5.14 -14.61
C PRO A 81 14.96 6.08 -15.59
N GLU A 82 14.62 7.37 -15.56
CA GLU A 82 15.37 8.40 -16.28
C GLU A 82 16.79 8.51 -15.69
N LEU A 83 17.81 8.19 -16.51
CA LEU A 83 19.21 8.29 -16.09
C LEU A 83 19.69 9.74 -16.17
N PRO A 84 20.37 10.27 -15.12
CA PRO A 84 20.76 11.69 -15.06
C PRO A 84 21.90 12.10 -16.00
N PHE A 85 22.27 11.28 -17.00
CA PHE A 85 23.46 11.50 -17.83
C PHE A 85 23.23 11.48 -19.35
N ASP A 86 21.99 11.48 -19.86
CA ASP A 86 21.76 11.72 -21.29
C ASP A 86 21.65 13.24 -21.58
N GLY A 87 22.82 13.88 -21.67
CA GLY A 87 23.01 15.28 -22.10
C GLY A 87 24.41 15.52 -22.66
#